data_AF-A0A839WKQ9-F1
#
_entry.id   AF-A0A839WKQ9-F1
#
_cell.length_a   1.000
_cell.length_b   1.000
_cell.length_c   1.000
_cell.angle_alpha   90.00
_cell.angle_beta   90.00
_cell.angle_gamma   90.00
#
_symmetry.space_group_name_H-M   'P 1'
#
loop_
_entity.id
_entity.type
_entity.pdbx_description
1 polymer ?
#
loop_
_entity_poly.entity_id
_entity_poly.type
_entity_poly.pdbx_seq_one_letter_code
_entity_poly.pdbx_strand_id
1 'polypeptide(L)'
;MKESIHYINGRNYLFTTRDNKTFLTYKATTRPVEENYIEVCIIPSCKIITRNNGDILFALALNKKSDEKFEILTAQQLYNKYAWQWFEPLADNYHEMIYLNTGPETFDAYKHFTWKQIADFALVDRPSASFYPNMPGDWKSNSQGGDDYLMVMIEGQPYWSDAIGQIPFAVDTYRSLHNIEYVIKTGMKWADGTFSSETDRTNRYDNFFLLRGALFASKKCIYTYASSLTFDSSVNEKEQITDIDAATLARPISEQELETYGVWNDK
;
A
#
# COMPACT_ATOMS: atom_id res chain seq x y z
N MET A 1 24.89 15.74 13.90
CA MET A 1 23.74 16.59 13.53
C MET A 1 23.79 16.76 12.03
N LYS A 2 22.68 16.48 11.32
CA LYS A 2 22.55 16.57 9.86
C LYS A 2 21.43 17.58 9.57
N GLU A 3 21.65 18.52 8.66
CA GLU A 3 20.60 19.42 8.17
C GLU A 3 20.18 18.98 6.76
N SER A 4 18.90 19.12 6.45
CA SER A 4 18.35 18.88 5.13
C SER A 4 17.22 19.84 4.81
N ILE A 5 17.08 20.22 3.54
CA ILE A 5 16.01 21.09 3.05
C ILE A 5 15.12 20.26 2.14
N HIS A 6 13.81 20.31 2.39
CA HIS A 6 12.82 19.58 1.61
C HIS A 6 11.75 20.54 1.09
N TYR A 7 11.46 20.47 -0.22
CA TYR A 7 10.42 21.26 -0.87
C TYR A 7 9.07 20.55 -0.76
N ILE A 8 8.19 21.05 0.11
CA ILE A 8 6.90 20.43 0.46
C ILE A 8 5.81 21.47 0.24
N ASN A 9 4.74 21.14 -0.50
CA ASN A 9 3.60 22.04 -0.76
C ASN A 9 4.02 23.47 -1.17
N GLY A 10 4.98 23.58 -2.09
CA GLY A 10 5.38 24.87 -2.63
C GLY A 10 6.46 25.62 -1.83
N ARG A 11 6.98 25.06 -0.73
CA ARG A 11 7.91 25.76 0.17
C ARG A 11 9.07 24.87 0.63
N ASN A 12 10.23 25.49 0.79
CA ASN A 12 11.39 24.86 1.40
C ASN A 12 11.26 24.88 2.93
N TYR A 13 11.36 23.71 3.54
CA TYR A 13 11.42 23.53 4.98
C TYR A 13 12.78 22.97 5.38
N LEU A 14 13.39 23.58 6.40
CA LEU A 14 14.64 23.09 6.98
C LEU A 14 14.33 22.08 8.07
N PHE A 15 14.99 20.93 8.01
CA PHE A 15 14.94 19.90 9.02
C PHE A 15 16.33 19.65 9.57
N THR A 16 16.39 19.35 10.87
CA THR A 16 17.62 18.95 11.55
C THR A 16 17.43 17.57 12.16
N THR A 17 18.33 16.66 11.87
CA THR A 17 18.39 15.31 12.45
C THR A 17 19.52 15.24 13.47
N ARG A 18 19.18 14.85 14.70
CA ARG A 18 20.13 14.58 15.79
C ARG A 18 19.62 13.42 16.62
N ASP A 19 20.50 12.53 17.05
CA ASP A 19 20.16 11.38 17.90
C ASP A 19 19.02 10.53 17.31
N ASN A 20 19.10 10.28 15.99
CA ASN A 20 18.11 9.54 15.20
C ASN A 20 16.69 10.15 15.17
N LYS A 21 16.54 11.42 15.57
CA LYS A 21 15.27 12.15 15.56
C LYS A 21 15.37 13.38 14.68
N THR A 22 14.29 13.66 13.96
CA THR A 22 14.20 14.79 13.02
C THR A 22 13.25 15.85 13.55
N PHE A 23 13.65 17.10 13.40
CA PHE A 23 12.95 18.27 13.91
C PHE A 23 12.77 19.29 12.80
N LEU A 24 11.57 19.87 12.70
CA LEU A 24 11.36 21.08 11.90
C LEU A 24 12.17 22.21 12.53
N THR A 25 13.06 22.80 11.74
CA THR A 25 14.00 23.81 12.22
C THR A 25 13.70 25.14 11.56
N TYR A 26 13.60 26.17 12.37
CA TYR A 26 13.43 27.54 11.92
C TYR A 26 14.60 28.38 12.43
N LYS A 27 15.38 28.94 11.49
CA LYS A 27 16.53 29.80 11.80
C LYS A 27 16.08 31.25 11.69
N ALA A 28 16.15 31.96 12.81
CA ALA A 28 15.82 33.38 12.89
C ALA A 28 16.96 34.16 13.57
N THR A 29 16.99 35.47 13.35
CA THR A 29 17.95 36.37 13.99
C THR A 29 17.25 37.12 15.11
N THR A 30 17.86 37.17 16.29
CA THR A 30 17.38 38.01 17.40
C THR A 30 17.43 39.48 17.02
N ARG A 31 16.38 40.23 17.32
CA ARG A 31 16.25 41.65 17.01
C ARG A 31 15.98 42.47 18.28
N PRO A 32 16.44 43.74 18.35
CA PRO A 32 16.05 44.67 19.40
C PRO A 32 14.52 44.81 19.50
N VAL A 33 14.01 45.00 20.72
CA VAL A 33 12.56 45.07 20.99
C VAL A 33 11.93 46.29 20.31
N GLU A 34 12.71 47.36 20.14
CA GLU A 34 12.30 48.63 19.52
C GLU A 34 11.93 48.48 18.04
N GLU A 35 12.45 47.44 17.37
CA GLU A 35 12.08 47.14 15.98
C GLU A 35 10.64 46.64 15.85
N ASN A 36 10.01 46.20 16.95
CA ASN A 36 8.66 45.61 17.00
C ASN A 36 8.42 44.58 15.88
N TYR A 37 9.47 43.81 15.56
CA TYR A 37 9.47 42.89 14.44
C TYR A 37 8.71 41.60 14.80
N ILE A 38 7.71 41.25 13.99
CA ILE A 38 6.99 39.99 14.11
C ILE A 38 7.63 38.98 13.16
N GLU A 39 8.24 37.95 13.75
CA GLU A 39 8.77 36.82 12.99
C GLU A 39 7.63 35.83 12.69
N VAL A 40 7.43 35.51 11.40
CA VAL A 40 6.36 34.61 10.97
C VAL A 40 6.95 33.26 10.60
N CYS A 41 6.79 32.29 11.50
CA CYS A 41 7.13 30.89 11.24
C CYS A 41 5.92 30.14 10.69
N ILE A 42 6.11 29.43 9.59
CA ILE A 42 5.04 28.69 8.92
C ILE A 42 5.33 27.20 9.06
N ILE A 43 4.39 26.48 9.67
CA ILE A 43 4.47 25.03 9.86
C ILE A 43 3.78 24.36 8.66
N PRO A 44 4.36 23.30 8.07
CA PRO A 44 3.72 22.61 6.97
C PRO A 44 2.44 21.89 7.43
N SER A 45 1.40 21.91 6.60
CA SER A 45 0.12 21.24 6.87
C SER A 45 0.16 19.77 6.44
N CYS A 46 1.05 18.99 7.05
CA CYS A 46 1.25 17.58 6.73
C CYS A 46 1.81 16.79 7.91
N LYS A 47 1.80 15.47 7.82
CA LYS A 47 2.67 14.62 8.64
C LYS A 47 3.93 14.28 7.86
N ILE A 48 5.08 14.37 8.51
CA ILE A 48 6.39 13.98 7.94
C ILE A 48 6.72 12.58 8.44
N ILE A 49 7.00 11.68 7.51
CA ILE A 49 7.28 10.29 7.81
C ILE A 49 8.78 10.03 7.65
N THR A 50 9.38 9.41 8.65
CA THR A 50 10.82 9.15 8.69
C THR A 50 11.13 7.67 8.88
N ARG A 51 12.38 7.31 8.63
CA ARG A 51 12.99 6.07 9.16
C ARG A 51 13.23 6.20 10.67
N ASN A 52 13.61 5.08 11.29
CA ASN A 52 14.05 5.06 12.70
C ASN A 52 15.36 5.82 12.94
N ASN A 53 16.16 6.08 11.90
CA ASN A 53 17.38 6.90 11.98
C ASN A 53 17.10 8.41 11.77
N GLY A 54 15.85 8.79 11.52
CA GLY A 54 15.42 10.17 11.28
C GLY A 54 15.40 10.61 9.81
N ASP A 55 15.96 9.85 8.86
CA ASP A 55 15.90 10.23 7.45
C ASP A 55 14.43 10.36 6.98
N ILE A 56 14.09 11.49 6.37
CA ILE A 56 12.74 11.77 5.88
C ILE A 56 12.46 10.91 4.65
N LEU A 57 11.34 10.21 4.68
CA LEU A 57 10.87 9.31 3.62
C LEU A 57 9.87 10.02 2.70
N PHE A 58 8.78 10.54 3.25
CA PHE A 58 7.71 11.20 2.51
C PHE A 58 6.88 12.08 3.45
N ALA A 59 5.93 12.84 2.88
CA ALA A 59 4.95 13.59 3.65
C ALA A 59 3.54 13.33 3.15
N LEU A 60 2.59 13.25 4.08
CA LEU A 60 1.17 13.04 3.82
C LEU A 60 0.38 14.29 4.21
N ALA A 61 -0.47 14.77 3.30
CA ALA A 61 -1.36 15.88 3.56
C ALA A 61 -2.29 15.57 4.75
N LEU A 62 -2.69 16.60 5.49
CA LEU A 62 -3.71 16.46 6.52
C LEU A 62 -5.12 16.56 5.90
N ASN A 63 -6.06 15.81 6.46
CA ASN A 63 -7.47 15.95 6.11
C ASN A 63 -8.01 17.29 6.64
N LYS A 64 -8.36 18.20 5.71
CA LYS A 64 -8.87 19.55 6.02
C LYS A 64 -10.16 19.56 6.86
N LYS A 65 -10.89 18.45 6.91
CA LYS A 65 -12.13 18.31 7.68
C LYS A 65 -11.93 17.70 9.07
N SER A 66 -10.68 17.43 9.45
CA SER A 66 -10.30 16.81 10.73
C SER A 66 -9.56 17.80 11.65
N ASP A 67 -9.27 17.35 12.87
CA ASP A 67 -8.43 18.06 13.84
C ASP A 67 -6.95 17.64 13.78
N GLU A 68 -6.54 16.96 12.70
CA GLU A 68 -5.18 16.51 12.49
C GLU A 68 -4.18 17.67 12.49
N LYS A 69 -2.98 17.38 13.02
CA LYS A 69 -1.91 18.37 13.17
C LYS A 69 -0.61 17.88 12.58
N PHE A 70 0.28 18.84 12.34
CA PHE A 70 1.66 18.58 11.98
C PHE A 70 2.34 17.69 13.01
N GLU A 71 2.93 16.60 12.55
CA GLU A 71 3.71 15.66 13.34
C GLU A 71 4.86 15.11 12.50
N ILE A 72 5.97 14.77 13.17
CA ILE A 72 7.07 14.00 12.58
C ILE A 72 7.04 12.62 13.25
N LEU A 73 6.83 11.59 12.44
CA LEU A 73 6.61 10.22 12.90
C LEU A 73 7.52 9.26 12.14
N THR A 74 7.92 8.16 12.76
CA THR A 74 8.49 7.05 12.00
C THR A 74 7.40 6.34 11.19
N ALA A 75 7.76 5.66 10.10
CA ALA A 75 6.82 4.83 9.34
C ALA A 75 6.09 3.81 10.23
N GLN A 76 6.79 3.22 11.21
CA GLN A 76 6.18 2.30 12.19
C GLN A 76 5.14 3.01 13.07
N GLN A 77 5.42 4.25 13.50
CA GLN A 77 4.46 5.02 14.28
C GLN A 77 3.22 5.39 13.46
N LEU A 78 3.39 5.73 12.18
CA LEU A 78 2.28 5.97 11.27
C LEU A 78 1.38 4.73 11.17
N TYR A 79 1.99 3.57 10.90
CA TYR A 79 1.31 2.29 10.78
C TYR A 79 0.55 1.94 12.06
N ASN A 80 1.21 2.00 13.22
CA ASN A 80 0.62 1.56 14.49
C ASN A 80 -0.47 2.51 15.03
N LYS A 81 -0.34 3.82 14.82
CA LYS A 81 -1.21 4.81 15.47
C LYS A 81 -2.38 5.26 14.60
N TYR A 82 -2.17 5.35 13.29
CA TYR A 82 -3.11 6.01 12.40
C TYR A 82 -3.67 5.07 11.33
N ALA A 83 -2.93 4.01 10.96
CA ALA A 83 -3.29 3.15 9.82
C ALA A 83 -3.61 3.96 8.55
N TRP A 84 -2.89 5.06 8.34
CA TRP A 84 -3.02 5.90 7.14
C TRP A 84 -2.41 5.21 5.92
N GLN A 85 -2.94 5.52 4.76
CA GLN A 85 -2.44 5.08 3.46
C GLN A 85 -2.58 6.21 2.44
N TRP A 86 -1.89 6.11 1.31
CA TRP A 86 -1.77 7.20 0.32
C TRP A 86 -1.90 6.74 -1.13
N PHE A 87 -2.34 5.52 -1.36
CA PHE A 87 -2.29 4.86 -2.67
C PHE A 87 -3.67 4.40 -3.16
N GLU A 88 -4.71 4.52 -2.34
CA GLU A 88 -6.10 4.23 -2.70
C GLU A 88 -7.03 5.38 -2.25
N PRO A 89 -7.40 6.31 -3.14
CA PRO A 89 -8.21 7.49 -2.80
C PRO A 89 -9.58 7.21 -2.21
N LEU A 90 -10.18 6.05 -2.49
CA LEU A 90 -11.53 5.69 -2.03
C LEU A 90 -11.57 5.02 -0.64
N ALA A 91 -10.42 4.72 -0.04
CA ALA A 91 -10.36 4.14 1.30
C ALA A 91 -10.44 5.20 2.40
N ASP A 92 -11.03 4.86 3.55
CA ASP A 92 -11.38 5.82 4.62
C ASP A 92 -10.18 6.60 5.18
N ASN A 93 -9.02 5.95 5.29
CA ASN A 93 -7.79 6.53 5.86
C ASN A 93 -6.83 7.08 4.80
N TYR A 94 -7.35 7.44 3.61
CA TYR A 94 -6.55 8.02 2.54
C TYR A 94 -6.03 9.42 2.88
N HIS A 95 -4.72 9.60 2.69
CA HIS A 95 -4.04 10.88 2.78
C HIS A 95 -3.12 11.05 1.58
N GLU A 96 -3.28 12.12 0.82
CA GLU A 96 -2.47 12.39 -0.38
C GLU A 96 -0.98 12.49 -0.01
N MET A 97 -0.14 11.75 -0.73
CA MET A 97 1.30 11.91 -0.62
C MET A 97 1.74 13.16 -1.41
N ILE A 98 2.18 14.17 -0.68
CA ILE A 98 2.53 15.49 -1.22
C ILE A 98 4.03 15.72 -1.38
N TYR A 99 4.83 14.78 -0.89
CA TYR A 99 6.29 14.81 -0.98
C TYR A 99 6.82 13.39 -0.86
N LEU A 100 7.80 13.03 -1.69
CA LEU A 100 8.57 11.79 -1.60
C LEU A 100 10.05 12.13 -1.69
N ASN A 101 10.84 11.62 -0.74
CA ASN A 101 12.29 11.72 -0.78
C ASN A 101 12.88 10.57 -1.59
N THR A 102 13.37 10.90 -2.78
CA THR A 102 14.05 9.98 -3.71
C THR A 102 15.58 10.00 -3.57
N GLY A 103 16.09 10.63 -2.51
CA GLY A 103 17.51 10.64 -2.18
C GLY A 103 18.06 9.25 -1.85
N PRO A 104 19.36 9.00 -2.06
CA PRO A 104 19.97 7.68 -1.85
C PRO A 104 19.86 7.17 -0.41
N GLU A 105 19.76 8.06 0.58
CA GLU A 105 19.62 7.71 2.00
C GLU A 105 18.31 6.98 2.34
N THR A 106 17.29 7.08 1.46
CA THR A 106 16.00 6.42 1.65
C THR A 106 15.89 5.10 0.91
N PHE A 107 16.86 4.76 0.04
CA PHE A 107 16.78 3.57 -0.82
C PHE A 107 16.56 2.30 0.01
N ASP A 108 17.38 2.07 1.04
CA ASP A 108 17.31 0.90 1.92
C ASP A 108 16.12 0.93 2.90
N ALA A 109 15.28 1.96 2.87
CA ALA A 109 14.03 1.97 3.64
C ALA A 109 12.96 1.07 3.01
N TYR A 110 13.15 0.70 1.74
CA TYR A 110 12.20 -0.05 0.96
C TYR A 110 12.86 -1.25 0.32
N LYS A 111 12.07 -2.30 0.10
CA LYS A 111 12.40 -3.28 -0.92
C LYS A 111 11.81 -2.85 -2.25
N HIS A 112 12.58 -2.96 -3.32
CA HIS A 112 12.24 -2.36 -4.61
C HIS A 112 11.72 -3.41 -5.59
N PHE A 113 10.63 -3.08 -6.27
CA PHE A 113 9.97 -3.94 -7.24
C PHE A 113 9.50 -3.15 -8.48
N THR A 114 9.27 -3.90 -9.55
CA THR A 114 8.40 -3.53 -10.66
C THR A 114 7.04 -4.18 -10.50
N TRP A 115 5.99 -3.66 -11.13
CA TRP A 115 4.68 -4.33 -11.11
C TRP A 115 4.74 -5.71 -11.76
N LYS A 116 5.64 -5.88 -12.74
CA LYS A 116 5.90 -7.19 -13.35
C LYS A 116 6.39 -8.21 -12.33
N GLN A 117 7.29 -7.85 -11.41
CA GLN A 117 7.75 -8.79 -10.37
C GLN A 117 6.63 -9.18 -9.41
N ILE A 118 5.73 -8.25 -9.09
CA ILE A 118 4.54 -8.54 -8.26
C ILE A 118 3.61 -9.52 -9.00
N ALA A 119 3.33 -9.25 -10.29
CA ALA A 119 2.52 -10.14 -11.11
C ALA A 119 3.15 -11.53 -11.30
N ASP A 120 4.45 -11.60 -11.57
CA ASP A 120 5.18 -12.86 -11.72
C ASP A 120 5.12 -13.70 -10.43
N PHE A 121 5.28 -13.06 -9.27
CA PHE A 121 5.11 -13.75 -7.98
C PHE A 121 3.68 -14.25 -7.78
N ALA A 122 2.69 -13.42 -8.10
CA ALA A 122 1.26 -13.73 -7.94
C ALA A 122 0.76 -14.84 -8.87
N LEU A 123 1.35 -14.98 -10.06
CA LEU A 123 0.93 -15.96 -11.07
C LEU A 123 1.52 -17.37 -10.86
N VAL A 124 2.45 -17.54 -9.94
CA VAL A 124 2.87 -18.87 -9.51
C VAL A 124 1.70 -19.54 -8.79
N ASP A 125 1.20 -20.62 -9.37
CA ASP A 125 0.12 -21.44 -8.82
C ASP A 125 0.55 -22.08 -7.49
N ARG A 126 -0.26 -21.90 -6.44
CA ARG A 126 0.05 -22.38 -5.09
C ARG A 126 -1.21 -22.94 -4.42
N PRO A 127 -1.10 -24.02 -3.63
CA PRO A 127 -2.23 -24.43 -2.79
C PRO A 127 -2.55 -23.33 -1.76
N SER A 128 -3.81 -23.17 -1.35
CA SER A 128 -4.24 -22.10 -0.43
C SER A 128 -3.46 -22.08 0.90
N ALA A 129 -3.01 -23.24 1.39
CA ALA A 129 -2.16 -23.34 2.58
C ALA A 129 -0.78 -22.65 2.43
N SER A 130 -0.38 -22.34 1.21
CA SER A 130 0.86 -21.63 0.92
C SER A 130 0.83 -20.16 1.34
N PHE A 131 -0.35 -19.58 1.58
CA PHE A 131 -0.50 -18.18 2.00
C PHE A 131 -0.52 -18.01 3.52
N TYR A 132 -0.40 -19.10 4.29
CA TYR A 132 -0.20 -19.01 5.74
C TYR A 132 1.13 -18.32 6.08
N PRO A 133 1.24 -17.67 7.25
CA PRO A 133 2.47 -17.00 7.66
C PRO A 133 3.72 -17.88 7.53
N ASN A 134 4.77 -17.33 6.92
CA ASN A 134 6.06 -17.99 6.65
C ASN A 134 6.00 -19.16 5.63
N MET A 135 4.92 -19.30 4.88
CA MET A 135 4.82 -20.27 3.78
C MET A 135 5.20 -19.62 2.43
N PRO A 136 5.48 -20.39 1.35
CA PRO A 136 6.01 -19.84 0.11
C PRO A 136 5.15 -18.79 -0.62
N GLY A 137 3.87 -18.69 -0.27
CA GLY A 137 2.91 -17.73 -0.80
C GLY A 137 2.68 -16.53 0.12
N ASP A 138 3.17 -16.56 1.37
CA ASP A 138 3.22 -15.40 2.25
C ASP A 138 4.25 -14.41 1.68
N TRP A 139 3.75 -13.55 0.80
CA TRP A 139 4.56 -12.56 0.12
C TRP A 139 5.31 -11.66 1.11
N LYS A 140 4.75 -11.37 2.29
CA LYS A 140 5.34 -10.42 3.24
C LYS A 140 6.65 -10.92 3.83
N SER A 141 6.72 -12.19 4.23
CA SER A 141 7.93 -12.79 4.82
C SER A 141 8.84 -13.46 3.78
N ASN A 142 8.36 -13.68 2.55
CA ASN A 142 9.14 -14.33 1.51
C ASN A 142 10.30 -13.45 1.02
N SER A 143 11.50 -14.02 0.88
CA SER A 143 12.70 -13.33 0.39
C SER A 143 12.62 -12.86 -1.08
N GLN A 144 11.73 -13.44 -1.88
CA GLN A 144 11.36 -12.95 -3.21
C GLN A 144 10.20 -11.94 -3.18
N GLY A 145 9.50 -11.84 -2.06
CA GLY A 145 8.49 -10.83 -1.77
C GLY A 145 9.00 -9.76 -0.80
N GLY A 146 8.12 -9.27 0.07
CA GLY A 146 8.35 -8.17 1.01
C GLY A 146 9.54 -8.36 1.97
N ASP A 147 9.95 -9.60 2.28
CA ASP A 147 11.14 -9.93 3.08
C ASP A 147 11.19 -9.11 4.39
N ASP A 148 10.04 -9.07 5.06
CA ASP A 148 9.78 -8.39 6.33
C ASP A 148 9.97 -6.86 6.31
N TYR A 149 10.19 -6.25 5.15
CA TYR A 149 10.14 -4.79 5.03
C TYR A 149 8.74 -4.29 5.38
N LEU A 150 8.65 -3.20 6.16
CA LEU A 150 7.36 -2.56 6.45
C LEU A 150 6.74 -1.93 5.18
N MET A 151 7.58 -1.43 4.28
CA MET A 151 7.18 -0.79 3.04
C MET A 151 8.02 -1.29 1.87
N VAL A 152 7.39 -1.32 0.70
CA VAL A 152 8.05 -1.58 -0.59
C VAL A 152 7.93 -0.37 -1.49
N MET A 153 8.87 -0.22 -2.41
CA MET A 153 8.87 0.78 -3.47
C MET A 153 8.57 0.08 -4.77
N ILE A 154 7.46 0.43 -5.42
CA ILE A 154 7.09 -0.13 -6.71
C ILE A 154 7.07 0.99 -7.73
N GLU A 155 8.00 0.96 -8.67
CA GLU A 155 8.11 1.94 -9.76
C GLU A 155 8.05 3.41 -9.30
N GLY A 156 8.75 3.72 -8.19
CA GLY A 156 8.86 5.07 -7.66
C GLY A 156 7.73 5.50 -6.70
N GLN A 157 6.81 4.59 -6.37
CA GLN A 157 5.75 4.83 -5.38
C GLN A 157 5.91 3.87 -4.18
N PRO A 158 5.95 4.37 -2.93
CA PRO A 158 5.95 3.50 -1.76
C PRO A 158 4.56 2.93 -1.48
N TYR A 159 4.50 1.72 -0.92
CA TYR A 159 3.29 1.02 -0.47
C TYR A 159 3.57 0.32 0.84
N TRP A 160 2.51 0.08 1.62
CA TRP A 160 2.60 -0.88 2.72
C TRP A 160 2.80 -2.29 2.15
N SER A 161 3.71 -3.04 2.76
CA SER A 161 3.98 -4.41 2.34
C SER A 161 2.73 -5.29 2.45
N ASP A 162 2.01 -5.22 3.57
CA ASP A 162 0.77 -6.00 3.75
C ASP A 162 -0.28 -5.74 2.65
N ALA A 163 -0.46 -4.48 2.22
CA ALA A 163 -1.33 -4.13 1.10
C ALA A 163 -0.96 -4.88 -0.19
N ILE A 164 0.33 -4.89 -0.55
CA ILE A 164 0.82 -5.59 -1.74
C ILE A 164 0.67 -7.11 -1.59
N GLY A 165 0.83 -7.62 -0.37
CA GLY A 165 0.67 -9.03 -0.03
C GLY A 165 -0.73 -9.60 -0.31
N GLN A 166 -1.75 -8.74 -0.42
CA GLN A 166 -3.11 -9.17 -0.79
C GLN A 166 -3.24 -9.59 -2.26
N ILE A 167 -2.38 -9.07 -3.15
CA ILE A 167 -2.48 -9.34 -4.59
C ILE A 167 -2.23 -10.82 -4.92
N PRO A 168 -1.13 -11.47 -4.47
CA PRO A 168 -0.89 -12.89 -4.73
C PRO A 168 -2.03 -13.79 -4.27
N PHE A 169 -2.56 -13.54 -3.07
CA PHE A 169 -3.70 -14.29 -2.53
C PHE A 169 -4.95 -14.12 -3.39
N ALA A 170 -5.28 -12.90 -3.80
CA ALA A 170 -6.45 -12.63 -4.63
C ALA A 170 -6.34 -13.26 -6.02
N VAL A 171 -5.14 -13.25 -6.62
CA VAL A 171 -4.91 -13.88 -7.93
C VAL A 171 -5.13 -15.39 -7.83
N ASP A 172 -4.53 -16.05 -6.84
CA ASP A 172 -4.68 -17.50 -6.65
C ASP A 172 -6.12 -17.89 -6.32
N THR A 173 -6.76 -17.15 -5.42
CA THR A 173 -8.17 -17.37 -5.06
C THR A 173 -9.09 -17.18 -6.29
N TYR A 174 -8.80 -16.21 -7.16
CA TYR A 174 -9.57 -16.04 -8.39
C TYR A 174 -9.41 -17.24 -9.32
N ARG A 175 -8.20 -17.79 -9.44
CA ARG A 175 -7.93 -18.99 -10.25
C ARG A 175 -8.60 -20.26 -9.72
N SER A 176 -9.05 -20.25 -8.46
CA SER A 176 -9.87 -21.34 -7.92
C SER A 176 -11.38 -21.08 -8.04
N LEU A 177 -11.82 -19.83 -7.92
CA LEU A 177 -13.25 -19.50 -7.78
C LEU A 177 -13.89 -18.89 -9.03
N HIS A 178 -13.08 -18.36 -9.95
CA HIS A 178 -13.47 -17.68 -11.19
C HIS A 178 -14.49 -16.54 -10.99
N ASN A 179 -14.53 -15.95 -9.80
CA ASN A 179 -15.52 -14.96 -9.41
C ASN A 179 -14.91 -13.90 -8.48
N ILE A 180 -14.91 -12.65 -8.94
CA ILE A 180 -14.32 -11.51 -8.20
C ILE A 180 -14.99 -11.33 -6.83
N GLU A 181 -16.32 -11.33 -6.77
CA GLU A 181 -17.06 -11.12 -5.52
C GLU A 181 -16.71 -12.19 -4.47
N TYR A 182 -16.56 -13.45 -4.89
CA TYR A 182 -16.15 -14.53 -3.99
C TYR A 182 -14.71 -14.43 -3.53
N VAL A 183 -13.80 -13.92 -4.38
CA VAL A 183 -12.42 -13.61 -3.96
C VAL A 183 -12.45 -12.57 -2.84
N ILE A 184 -13.19 -11.48 -3.01
CA ILE A 184 -13.31 -10.44 -1.98
C ILE A 184 -13.87 -11.00 -0.68
N LYS A 185 -15.00 -11.71 -0.73
CA LYS A 185 -15.61 -12.33 0.45
C LYS A 185 -14.70 -13.33 1.15
N THR A 186 -13.83 -14.01 0.39
CA THR A 186 -12.85 -14.96 0.94
C THR A 186 -11.71 -14.20 1.61
N GLY A 187 -11.14 -13.19 0.95
CA GLY A 187 -10.08 -12.37 1.53
C GLY A 187 -10.51 -11.63 2.80
N MET A 188 -11.73 -11.07 2.82
CA MET A 188 -12.29 -10.46 4.03
C MET A 188 -12.39 -11.42 5.22
N LYS A 189 -12.59 -12.73 4.97
CA LYS A 189 -12.66 -13.76 6.02
C LYS A 189 -11.28 -14.24 6.48
N TRP A 190 -10.27 -14.09 5.65
CA TRP A 190 -8.90 -14.55 5.84
C TRP A 190 -7.92 -13.39 6.08
N ALA A 191 -8.43 -12.23 6.52
CA ALA A 191 -7.71 -10.95 6.52
C ALA A 191 -6.38 -10.98 7.32
N ASP A 192 -6.24 -11.86 8.31
CA ASP A 192 -5.00 -12.04 9.09
C ASP A 192 -4.19 -13.30 8.70
N GLY A 193 -4.58 -13.97 7.61
CA GLY A 193 -4.00 -15.24 7.19
C GLY A 193 -4.46 -16.44 8.01
N THR A 194 -5.48 -16.32 8.87
CA THR A 194 -6.05 -17.44 9.65
C THR A 194 -7.51 -17.69 9.29
N PHE A 195 -7.94 -18.95 9.42
CA PHE A 195 -9.33 -19.36 9.14
C PHE A 195 -10.33 -18.85 10.20
N SER A 196 -9.83 -18.29 11.31
CA SER A 196 -10.62 -17.90 12.49
C SER A 196 -10.76 -16.39 12.68
N SER A 197 -10.26 -15.55 11.78
CA SER A 197 -10.40 -14.11 11.91
C SER A 197 -11.85 -13.65 11.79
N GLU A 198 -12.20 -12.62 12.55
CA GLU A 198 -13.43 -11.87 12.31
C GLU A 198 -13.39 -11.30 10.88
N THR A 199 -14.55 -11.30 10.22
CA THR A 199 -14.63 -10.77 8.84
C THR A 199 -14.28 -9.29 8.81
N ASP A 200 -13.25 -8.92 8.06
CA ASP A 200 -12.87 -7.53 7.85
C ASP A 200 -13.87 -6.84 6.92
N ARG A 201 -14.82 -6.11 7.51
CA ARG A 201 -15.80 -5.27 6.80
C ARG A 201 -15.38 -3.80 6.72
N THR A 202 -14.11 -3.49 6.99
CA THR A 202 -13.65 -2.11 7.00
C THR A 202 -13.29 -1.64 5.58
N ASN A 203 -13.52 -0.36 5.30
CA ASN A 203 -13.10 0.27 4.04
C ASN A 203 -11.60 0.63 4.08
N ARG A 204 -10.76 -0.36 4.43
CA ARG A 204 -9.31 -0.27 4.50
C ARG A 204 -8.65 -0.74 3.21
N TYR A 205 -7.38 -0.39 3.05
CA TYR A 205 -6.63 -0.68 1.83
C TYR A 205 -6.56 -2.16 1.45
N ASP A 206 -6.59 -3.09 2.42
CA ASP A 206 -6.47 -4.51 2.14
C ASP A 206 -7.55 -4.99 1.17
N ASN A 207 -8.79 -4.57 1.38
CA ASN A 207 -9.93 -4.89 0.52
C ASN A 207 -9.78 -4.33 -0.90
N PHE A 208 -9.19 -3.14 -1.04
CA PHE A 208 -8.92 -2.58 -2.36
C PHE A 208 -7.80 -3.33 -3.09
N PHE A 209 -6.76 -3.79 -2.40
CA PHE A 209 -5.69 -4.57 -3.04
C PHE A 209 -6.13 -5.99 -3.39
N LEU A 210 -7.03 -6.59 -2.59
CA LEU A 210 -7.75 -7.80 -2.97
C LEU A 210 -8.51 -7.59 -4.29
N LEU A 211 -9.24 -6.47 -4.40
CA LEU A 211 -9.99 -6.14 -5.62
C LEU A 211 -9.09 -5.88 -6.83
N ARG A 212 -7.96 -5.18 -6.66
CA ARG A 212 -6.97 -5.00 -7.73
C ARG A 212 -6.44 -6.35 -8.22
N GLY A 213 -6.08 -7.25 -7.30
CA GLY A 213 -5.61 -8.59 -7.63
C GLY A 213 -6.67 -9.41 -8.38
N ALA A 214 -7.93 -9.40 -7.92
CA ALA A 214 -9.03 -10.12 -8.55
C ALA A 214 -9.38 -9.56 -9.95
N LEU A 215 -9.39 -8.23 -10.12
CA LEU A 215 -9.61 -7.58 -11.42
C LEU A 215 -8.47 -7.87 -12.40
N PHE A 216 -7.23 -7.89 -11.92
CA PHE A 216 -6.09 -8.31 -12.73
C PHE A 216 -6.23 -9.78 -13.15
N ALA A 217 -6.51 -10.67 -12.21
CA ALA A 217 -6.65 -12.11 -12.47
C ALA A 217 -7.79 -12.41 -13.46
N SER A 218 -8.93 -11.72 -13.35
CA SER A 218 -10.07 -11.93 -14.26
C SER A 218 -9.80 -11.57 -15.71
N LYS A 219 -8.81 -10.70 -15.96
CA LYS A 219 -8.36 -10.35 -17.31
C LYS A 219 -7.19 -11.25 -17.74
N LYS A 220 -6.33 -11.64 -16.81
CA LYS A 220 -5.12 -12.44 -17.04
C LYS A 220 -5.39 -13.92 -17.25
N CYS A 221 -6.31 -14.51 -16.49
CA CYS A 221 -6.57 -15.95 -16.43
C CYS A 221 -7.97 -16.23 -17.00
N ILE A 222 -8.05 -16.70 -18.25
CA ILE A 222 -9.32 -17.02 -18.92
C ILE A 222 -9.53 -18.53 -18.92
N TYR A 223 -10.74 -18.96 -18.56
CA TYR A 223 -11.10 -20.37 -18.45
C TYR A 223 -12.04 -20.80 -19.57
N THR A 224 -11.73 -21.93 -20.19
CA THR A 224 -12.59 -22.59 -21.18
C THR A 224 -12.95 -23.98 -20.71
N TYR A 225 -14.22 -24.34 -20.93
CA TYR A 225 -14.79 -25.61 -20.47
C TYR A 225 -15.15 -26.48 -21.67
N ALA A 226 -14.62 -27.69 -21.72
CA ALA A 226 -15.01 -28.71 -22.69
C ALA A 226 -15.68 -29.88 -21.98
N SER A 227 -16.89 -30.26 -22.42
CA SER A 227 -17.53 -31.49 -21.99
C SER A 227 -16.99 -32.68 -22.79
N SER A 228 -16.51 -33.71 -22.08
CA SER A 228 -16.25 -35.00 -22.72
C SER A 228 -17.58 -35.75 -22.88
N LEU A 229 -17.85 -36.32 -24.06
CA LEU A 229 -19.05 -37.15 -24.34
C LEU A 229 -18.91 -38.59 -23.81
N THR A 230 -17.87 -38.88 -23.04
CA THR A 230 -17.63 -40.20 -22.45
C THR A 230 -18.26 -40.31 -21.07
N PHE A 231 -18.58 -41.55 -20.67
CA PHE A 231 -19.34 -41.92 -19.46
C PHE A 231 -18.76 -41.42 -18.12
N ASP A 232 -17.59 -40.79 -18.16
CA ASP A 232 -16.94 -40.10 -17.06
C ASP A 232 -17.00 -38.59 -17.37
N SER A 233 -18.00 -37.92 -16.80
CA SER A 233 -18.31 -36.51 -17.07
C SER A 233 -17.32 -35.58 -16.35
N SER A 234 -16.02 -35.71 -16.65
CA SER A 234 -15.02 -34.73 -16.25
C SER A 234 -15.15 -33.49 -17.14
N VAL A 235 -15.51 -32.36 -16.55
CA VAL A 235 -15.36 -31.05 -17.21
C VAL A 235 -13.87 -30.81 -17.34
N ASN A 236 -13.36 -30.76 -18.58
CA ASN A 236 -11.98 -30.38 -18.81
C ASN A 236 -11.92 -28.85 -18.79
N GLU A 237 -11.40 -28.32 -17.70
CA GLU A 237 -11.07 -26.90 -17.57
C GLU A 237 -9.68 -26.65 -18.16
N LYS A 238 -9.59 -25.63 -19.02
CA LYS A 238 -8.32 -25.16 -19.56
C LYS A 238 -8.16 -23.67 -19.27
N GLU A 239 -7.15 -23.35 -18.48
CA GLU A 239 -6.68 -21.99 -18.25
C GLU A 239 -5.86 -21.50 -19.44
N GLN A 240 -6.11 -20.25 -19.85
CA GLN A 240 -5.31 -19.50 -20.79
C GLN A 240 -4.82 -18.22 -20.12
N ILE A 241 -3.50 -18.05 -20.05
CA ILE A 241 -2.86 -16.81 -19.59
C ILE A 241 -2.79 -15.83 -20.76
N THR A 242 -3.45 -14.68 -20.62
CA THR A 242 -3.48 -13.61 -21.62
C THR A 242 -2.35 -12.61 -21.41
N ASP A 243 -2.12 -11.75 -22.40
CA ASP A 243 -1.23 -10.61 -22.24
C ASP A 243 -2.01 -9.39 -21.73
N ILE A 244 -1.74 -9.01 -20.48
CA ILE A 244 -2.21 -7.78 -19.86
C ILE A 244 -1.03 -7.20 -19.10
N ASP A 245 -0.91 -5.88 -19.20
CA ASP A 245 0.12 -5.11 -18.53
C ASP A 245 -0.03 -5.21 -17.00
N ALA A 246 1.06 -5.59 -16.33
CA ALA A 246 1.12 -5.66 -14.88
C ALA A 246 0.92 -4.29 -14.22
N ALA A 247 1.20 -3.18 -14.92
CA ALA A 247 0.94 -1.82 -14.43
C ALA A 247 -0.55 -1.56 -14.15
N THR A 248 -1.47 -2.42 -14.60
CA THR A 248 -2.88 -2.35 -14.19
C THR A 248 -3.08 -2.56 -12.69
N LEU A 249 -2.19 -3.28 -12.00
CA LEU A 249 -2.19 -3.43 -10.54
C LEU A 249 -1.90 -2.11 -9.79
N ALA A 250 -1.25 -1.15 -10.45
CA ALA A 250 -0.97 0.17 -9.88
C ALA A 250 -2.22 1.05 -9.78
N ARG A 251 -3.23 0.78 -10.61
CA ARG A 251 -4.36 1.68 -10.83
C ARG A 251 -5.27 1.69 -9.60
N PRO A 252 -5.64 2.87 -9.08
CA PRO A 252 -6.71 3.00 -8.11
C PRO A 252 -8.00 2.37 -8.60
N ILE A 253 -8.77 1.82 -7.65
CA ILE A 253 -10.10 1.32 -7.95
C ILE A 253 -11.01 2.50 -8.31
N SER A 254 -11.78 2.35 -9.39
CA SER A 254 -12.78 3.35 -9.77
C SER A 254 -14.03 3.26 -8.91
N GLU A 255 -14.81 4.34 -8.83
CA GLU A 255 -16.10 4.34 -8.12
C GLU A 255 -17.04 3.26 -8.67
N GLN A 256 -17.04 3.03 -9.99
CA GLN A 256 -17.85 1.98 -10.62
C GLN A 256 -17.41 0.57 -10.21
N GLU A 257 -16.11 0.29 -10.18
CA GLU A 257 -15.58 -1.00 -9.71
C GLU A 257 -15.89 -1.21 -8.23
N LEU A 258 -15.81 -0.16 -7.41
CA LEU A 258 -16.17 -0.19 -6.00
C LEU A 258 -17.67 -0.45 -5.82
N GLU A 259 -18.55 0.22 -6.57
CA GLU A 259 -20.00 -0.01 -6.53
C GLU A 259 -20.36 -1.44 -6.97
N THR A 260 -19.62 -2.00 -7.92
CA THR A 260 -19.90 -3.33 -8.48
C THR A 260 -19.39 -4.47 -7.58
N TYR A 261 -18.18 -4.32 -7.02
CA TYR A 261 -17.47 -5.43 -6.36
C TYR A 261 -17.11 -5.15 -4.89
N GLY A 262 -17.27 -3.92 -4.44
CA GLY A 262 -16.90 -3.45 -3.10
C GLY A 262 -17.88 -3.85 -2.02
N VAL A 263 -18.13 -5.14 -1.84
CA VAL A 263 -19.14 -5.66 -0.87
C VAL A 263 -18.89 -5.27 0.59
N TRP A 264 -17.69 -4.78 0.92
CA TRP A 264 -17.39 -4.20 2.25
C TRP A 264 -17.97 -2.80 2.44
N ASN A 265 -18.36 -2.14 1.33
CA ASN A 265 -18.88 -0.78 1.30
C ASN A 265 -20.43 -0.73 1.29
N ASP A 266 -21.09 -1.90 1.23
CA ASP A 266 -22.55 -2.01 1.38
C ASP A 266 -22.94 -1.61 2.82
N LYS A 267 -23.51 -0.40 2.96
CA LYS A 267 -24.04 0.12 4.22
C LYS A 267 -25.51 -0.20 4.41
#